data_AF-A0A5B7AKV1-F1
#
_entry.id   AF-A0A5B7AKV1-F1
#
_cell.length_a   1.000
_cell.length_b   1.000
_cell.length_c   1.000
_cell.angle_alpha   90.00
_cell.angle_beta   90.00
_cell.angle_gamma   90.00
#
_symmetry.space_group_name_H-M   'P 1'
#
loop_
_entity.id
_entity.type
_entity.pdbx_description
1 polymer ?
#
loop_
_entity_poly.entity_id
_entity_poly.type
_entity_poly.pdbx_seq_one_letter_code
_entity_poly.pdbx_strand_id
1 'polypeptide(L)'
;MYKAPRDKLVCILGCCKVITNLLFNASVASNEDPPGADEFLPVLIYVTIKANPPQLHSNLLYVQRYRRQSRLVAEAAYLFTNMLSAESFILNIDAQALSMDEIEFEKNMESARTLLSGLSMESDDMPSQSDQN
;
A
#
# COMPACT_ATOMS: atom_id res chain seq x y z
N MET A 1 -15.75 3.99 6.27
CA MET A 1 -14.58 4.74 5.75
C MET A 1 -14.42 6.04 6.54
N TYR A 2 -13.23 6.35 7.05
CA TYR A 2 -13.00 7.63 7.77
C TYR A 2 -13.14 8.82 6.83
N LYS A 3 -13.85 9.86 7.27
CA LYS A 3 -14.06 11.10 6.50
C LYS A 3 -13.00 12.15 6.80
N ALA A 4 -12.57 12.28 8.06
CA ALA A 4 -11.62 13.32 8.46
C ALA A 4 -10.18 13.01 7.98
N PRO A 5 -9.41 14.03 7.55
CA PRO A 5 -8.02 13.84 7.10
C PRO A 5 -7.11 13.38 8.25
N ARG A 6 -7.47 13.72 9.49
CA ARG A 6 -6.81 13.21 10.69
C ARG A 6 -6.87 11.69 10.76
N ASP A 7 -8.05 11.13 10.63
CA ASP A 7 -8.27 9.72 10.95
C ASP A 7 -7.74 8.84 9.82
N LYS A 8 -7.82 9.31 8.57
CA LYS A 8 -7.10 8.72 7.44
C LYS A 8 -5.58 8.68 7.69
N LEU A 9 -4.99 9.80 8.14
CA LEU A 9 -3.57 9.84 8.50
C LEU A 9 -3.25 8.89 9.65
N VAL A 10 -4.10 8.77 10.66
CA VAL A 10 -3.90 7.83 11.78
C VAL A 10 -3.85 6.38 11.29
N CYS A 11 -4.64 5.98 10.28
CA CYS A 11 -4.51 4.65 9.69
C CYS A 11 -3.14 4.42 9.05
N ILE A 12 -2.63 5.40 8.31
CA ILE A 12 -1.29 5.33 7.68
C ILE A 12 -0.22 5.19 8.77
N LEU A 13 -0.24 6.08 9.77
CA LEU A 13 0.74 6.06 10.86
C LEU A 13 0.64 4.77 11.69
N GLY A 14 -0.56 4.24 11.90
CA GLY A 14 -0.78 2.96 12.57
C GLY A 14 -0.14 1.80 11.79
N CYS A 15 -0.33 1.76 10.47
CA CYS A 15 0.32 0.79 9.60
C CYS A 15 1.86 0.88 9.71
N CYS A 16 2.42 2.08 9.59
CA CYS A 16 3.87 2.29 9.70
C CYS A 16 4.41 1.80 11.05
N LYS A 17 3.74 2.11 12.17
CA LYS A 17 4.15 1.65 13.50
C LYS A 17 4.14 0.14 13.64
N VAL A 18 3.12 -0.53 13.09
CA VAL A 18 3.07 -2.00 13.08
C VAL A 18 4.26 -2.56 12.30
N ILE A 19 4.55 -2.01 11.12
CA ILE A 19 5.72 -2.42 10.31
C ILE A 19 7.02 -2.24 11.09
N THR A 20 7.27 -1.05 11.64
CA THR A 20 8.49 -0.77 12.43
C THR A 20 8.65 -1.72 13.61
N ASN A 21 7.56 -2.01 14.34
CA ASN A 21 7.61 -2.94 15.46
C ASN A 21 7.92 -4.38 15.02
N LEU A 22 7.36 -4.82 13.88
CA LEU A 22 7.65 -6.14 13.34
C LEU A 22 9.11 -6.26 12.87
N LEU A 23 9.64 -5.22 12.22
CA LEU A 23 11.03 -5.18 11.80
C LEU A 23 11.98 -5.17 13.00
N PHE A 24 11.65 -4.41 14.05
CA PHE A 24 12.44 -4.41 15.28
C PHE A 24 12.44 -5.79 15.96
N ASN A 25 11.29 -6.46 16.01
CA ASN A 25 11.23 -7.83 16.55
C ASN A 25 12.03 -8.82 15.70
N ALA A 26 12.02 -8.66 14.38
CA ALA A 26 12.82 -9.49 13.48
C ALA A 26 14.31 -9.28 13.72
N SER A 27 14.79 -8.03 13.83
CA SER A 27 16.21 -7.73 14.08
C SER A 27 16.68 -8.24 15.44
N VAL A 28 15.83 -8.15 16.48
CA VAL A 28 16.11 -8.74 17.79
C VAL A 28 16.22 -10.26 17.71
N ALA A 29 15.38 -10.93 16.92
CA ALA A 29 15.44 -12.38 16.76
C ALA A 29 16.66 -12.84 15.93
N SER A 30 17.11 -12.04 14.96
CA SER A 30 18.29 -12.33 14.12
C SER A 30 19.62 -11.83 14.70
N ASN A 31 19.60 -11.10 15.83
CA ASN A 31 20.76 -10.37 16.38
C ASN A 31 21.39 -9.39 15.38
N GLU A 32 20.55 -8.70 14.61
CA GLU A 32 20.94 -7.66 13.67
C GLU A 32 20.72 -6.25 14.25
N ASP A 33 21.32 -5.26 13.60
CA ASP A 33 21.12 -3.86 13.96
C ASP A 33 19.64 -3.43 13.82
N PRO A 34 19.17 -2.44 14.60
CA PRO A 34 17.81 -1.93 14.48
C PRO A 34 17.49 -1.45 13.06
N PRO A 35 16.27 -1.73 12.56
CA PRO A 35 15.89 -1.39 11.19
C PRO A 35 15.84 0.12 10.96
N GLY A 36 16.38 0.55 9.83
CA GLY A 36 16.37 1.91 9.34
C GLY A 36 15.33 2.13 8.23
N ALA A 37 15.56 3.18 7.43
CA ALA A 37 14.69 3.53 6.31
C ALA A 37 14.76 2.50 5.17
N ASP A 38 15.94 1.91 4.97
CA ASP A 38 16.22 0.96 3.88
C ASP A 38 15.53 -0.39 4.11
N GLU A 39 15.29 -0.77 5.37
CA GLU A 39 14.46 -1.94 5.72
C GLU A 39 12.96 -1.57 5.73
N PHE A 40 12.63 -0.35 6.14
CA PHE A 40 11.24 0.08 6.30
C PHE A 40 10.50 0.31 4.97
N LEU A 41 11.09 1.08 4.05
CA LEU A 41 10.39 1.52 2.83
C LEU A 41 10.03 0.36 1.88
N PRO A 42 10.91 -0.62 1.61
CA PRO A 42 10.54 -1.78 0.79
C PRO A 42 9.38 -2.58 1.39
N VAL A 43 9.34 -2.71 2.71
CA VAL A 43 8.26 -3.40 3.42
C VAL A 43 6.96 -2.59 3.35
N LEU A 44 7.03 -1.26 3.46
CA LEU A 44 5.88 -0.38 3.27
C LEU A 44 5.30 -0.50 1.86
N ILE A 45 6.16 -0.51 0.83
CA ILE A 45 5.75 -0.73 -0.57
C ILE A 45 5.04 -2.07 -0.71
N TYR A 46 5.67 -3.15 -0.22
CA TYR A 46 5.10 -4.50 -0.28
C TYR A 46 3.74 -4.60 0.42
N VAL A 47 3.62 -4.08 1.64
CA VAL A 47 2.36 -4.07 2.40
C VAL A 47 1.30 -3.26 1.67
N THR A 48 1.66 -2.13 1.04
CA THR A 48 0.72 -1.29 0.29
C THR A 48 0.18 -2.01 -0.95
N ILE A 49 1.05 -2.71 -1.71
CA ILE A 49 0.65 -3.53 -2.86
C ILE A 49 -0.30 -4.66 -2.39
N LYS A 50 0.07 -5.37 -1.33
CA LYS A 50 -0.73 -6.50 -0.83
C LYS A 50 -2.07 -6.06 -0.23
N ALA A 51 -2.12 -4.91 0.42
CA ALA A 51 -3.36 -4.37 0.97
C ALA A 51 -4.28 -3.77 -0.11
N ASN A 52 -3.70 -3.25 -1.20
CA ASN A 52 -4.39 -2.58 -2.32
C ASN A 52 -5.56 -1.67 -1.86
N PRO A 53 -5.29 -0.67 -0.99
CA PRO A 53 -6.35 0.13 -0.39
C PRO A 53 -7.12 0.93 -1.47
N PRO A 54 -8.46 0.93 -1.45
CA PRO A 54 -9.25 1.59 -2.47
C PRO A 54 -9.00 3.10 -2.46
N GLN A 55 -8.85 3.67 -3.67
CA GLN A 55 -8.64 5.09 -3.88
C GLN A 55 -7.40 5.65 -3.15
N LEU A 56 -6.31 4.87 -3.04
CA LEU A 56 -5.08 5.27 -2.34
C LEU A 56 -4.64 6.70 -2.72
N HIS A 57 -4.48 6.97 -4.01
CA HIS A 57 -4.06 8.28 -4.53
C HIS A 57 -4.94 9.43 -4.04
N SER A 58 -6.26 9.27 -4.15
CA SER A 58 -7.21 10.29 -3.70
C SER A 58 -7.16 10.49 -2.19
N ASN A 59 -6.98 9.42 -1.41
CA ASN A 59 -6.85 9.51 0.04
C ASN A 59 -5.58 10.27 0.46
N LEU A 60 -4.44 9.99 -0.19
CA LEU A 60 -3.17 10.67 0.10
C LEU A 60 -3.24 12.15 -0.27
N LEU A 61 -3.72 12.49 -1.47
CA LEU A 61 -3.94 13.88 -1.87
C LEU A 61 -4.90 14.62 -0.92
N TYR A 62 -5.96 13.96 -0.47
CA TYR A 62 -6.91 14.54 0.48
C TYR A 62 -6.24 14.85 1.83
N VAL A 63 -5.44 13.92 2.37
CA VAL A 63 -4.69 14.16 3.60
C VAL A 63 -3.71 15.32 3.42
N GLN A 64 -2.96 15.32 2.32
CA GLN A 64 -1.97 16.37 2.04
C GLN A 64 -2.60 17.77 1.96
N ARG A 65 -3.78 17.90 1.36
CA ARG A 65 -4.45 19.21 1.15
C ARG A 65 -5.26 19.69 2.35
N TYR A 66 -5.91 18.78 3.08
CA TYR A 66 -6.90 19.15 4.10
C TYR A 66 -6.46 18.86 5.54
N ARG A 67 -5.31 18.22 5.75
CA ARG A 67 -4.72 18.12 7.09
C ARG A 67 -4.19 19.49 7.52
N ARG A 68 -4.45 19.89 8.78
CA ARG A 68 -3.87 21.11 9.35
C ARG A 68 -2.34 21.05 9.26
N GLN A 69 -1.72 21.99 8.53
CA GLN A 69 -0.28 21.99 8.27
C GLN A 69 0.56 21.95 9.56
N SER A 70 0.12 22.66 10.60
CA SER A 70 0.77 22.66 11.93
C SER A 70 0.76 21.30 12.65
N ARG A 71 0.03 20.31 12.12
CA ARG A 71 -0.12 18.96 12.67
C ARG A 71 0.40 17.87 11.73
N LEU A 72 1.03 18.25 10.62
CA LEU A 72 1.74 17.36 9.71
C LEU A 72 3.22 17.76 9.73
N VAL A 73 3.87 17.47 10.86
CA VAL A 73 5.26 17.84 11.16
C VAL A 73 5.99 16.66 11.81
N ALA A 74 7.32 16.70 11.83
CA ALA A 74 8.19 15.68 12.43
C ALA A 74 7.87 14.25 11.94
N GLU A 75 7.76 13.28 12.86
CA GLU A 75 7.50 11.86 12.57
C GLU A 75 6.27 11.66 11.64
N ALA A 76 5.18 12.39 11.90
CA ALA A 76 3.97 12.26 11.09
C ALA A 76 4.18 12.70 9.64
N ALA A 77 4.97 13.75 9.41
CA ALA A 77 5.34 14.19 8.07
C ALA A 77 6.30 13.18 7.41
N TYR A 78 7.30 12.70 8.15
CA TYR A 78 8.25 11.70 7.65
C TYR A 78 7.57 10.42 7.18
N LEU A 79 6.69 9.83 8.00
CA LEU A 79 5.97 8.61 7.66
C LEU A 79 4.98 8.83 6.52
N PHE A 80 4.35 10.01 6.46
CA PHE A 80 3.47 10.36 5.35
C PHE A 80 4.26 10.52 4.04
N THR A 81 5.45 11.13 4.07
CA THR A 81 6.35 11.20 2.90
C THR A 81 6.77 9.80 2.44
N ASN A 82 7.09 8.88 3.35
CA ASN A 82 7.39 7.49 2.96
C ASN A 82 6.20 6.82 2.24
N MET A 83 4.97 7.08 2.69
CA MET A 83 3.76 6.58 2.00
C MET A 83 3.59 7.21 0.61
N LEU A 84 3.86 8.51 0.44
CA LEU A 84 3.87 9.17 -0.86
C LEU A 84 4.96 8.60 -1.79
N SER A 85 6.15 8.32 -1.26
CA SER A 85 7.23 7.66 -2.01
C SER A 85 6.83 6.24 -2.43
N ALA A 86 6.19 5.49 -1.53
CA ALA A 86 5.69 4.14 -1.84
C ALA A 86 4.63 4.17 -2.95
N GLU A 87 3.68 5.11 -2.88
CA GLU A 87 2.71 5.34 -3.97
C GLU A 87 3.43 5.66 -5.29
N SER A 88 4.38 6.60 -5.26
CA SER A 88 5.14 7.01 -6.44
C SER A 88 5.92 5.84 -7.06
N PHE A 89 6.52 4.98 -6.24
CA PHE A 89 7.21 3.78 -6.72
C PHE A 89 6.24 2.82 -7.40
N ILE A 90 5.11 2.53 -6.76
CA ILE A 90 4.10 1.59 -7.29
C ILE A 90 3.52 2.09 -8.63
N LEU A 91 3.28 3.41 -8.76
CA LEU A 91 2.75 4.00 -9.99
C LEU A 91 3.72 3.93 -11.18
N ASN A 92 5.02 3.85 -10.90
CA ASN A 92 6.07 3.82 -11.93
C ASN A 92 6.81 2.47 -11.95
N ILE A 93 6.18 1.41 -11.45
CA ILE A 93 6.81 0.10 -11.33
C ILE A 93 7.04 -0.52 -12.71
N ASP A 94 8.25 -0.98 -12.94
CA ASP A 94 8.66 -1.73 -14.13
C ASP A 94 9.58 -2.90 -13.74
N ALA A 95 10.03 -3.65 -14.75
CA ALA A 95 10.92 -4.79 -14.55
C ALA A 95 12.24 -4.37 -13.85
N GLN A 96 12.82 -3.24 -14.26
CA GLN A 96 14.09 -2.75 -13.73
C GLN A 96 13.97 -2.34 -12.25
N ALA A 97 12.90 -1.64 -11.88
CA ALA A 97 12.63 -1.23 -10.50
C ALA A 97 12.49 -2.42 -9.55
N LEU A 98 12.06 -3.58 -10.06
CA LEU A 98 11.97 -4.84 -9.32
C LEU A 98 13.18 -5.74 -9.47
N SER A 99 14.22 -5.32 -10.20
CA SER A 99 15.40 -6.14 -10.51
C SER A 99 15.01 -7.47 -11.19
N MET A 100 14.01 -7.42 -12.07
CA MET A 100 13.46 -8.55 -12.81
C MET A 100 13.78 -8.42 -14.30
N ASP A 101 13.88 -9.54 -15.01
CA ASP A 101 13.97 -9.55 -16.48
C ASP A 101 12.65 -9.05 -17.11
N GLU A 102 12.74 -8.33 -18.22
CA GLU A 102 11.57 -7.73 -18.87
C GLU A 102 10.58 -8.78 -19.40
N ILE A 103 11.09 -9.92 -19.89
CA ILE A 103 10.25 -11.02 -20.39
C ILE A 103 9.55 -11.70 -19.22
N GLU A 104 10.26 -11.92 -18.11
CA GLU A 104 9.67 -12.47 -16.89
C GLU A 104 8.59 -11.54 -16.32
N PHE A 105 8.85 -10.23 -16.28
CA PHE A 105 7.90 -9.23 -15.82
C PHE A 105 6.62 -9.22 -16.66
N GLU A 106 6.72 -9.12 -18.00
CA GLU A 106 5.53 -9.08 -18.87
C GLU A 106 4.74 -10.38 -18.79
N LYS A 107 5.42 -11.54 -18.73
CA LYS A 107 4.77 -12.85 -18.54
C LYS A 107 3.97 -12.89 -17.22
N ASN A 108 4.54 -12.37 -16.13
CA ASN A 108 3.86 -12.30 -14.84
C ASN A 108 2.65 -11.35 -14.89
N MET A 109 2.78 -10.20 -15.56
CA MET A 109 1.69 -9.24 -15.75
C MET A 109 0.56 -9.80 -16.61
N GLU A 110 0.86 -10.51 -17.71
CA GLU A 110 -0.13 -11.16 -18.56
C GLU A 110 -0.89 -12.27 -17.81
N SER A 111 -0.16 -13.07 -17.02
CA SER A 111 -0.75 -14.09 -16.15
C SER A 111 -1.70 -13.46 -15.12
N ALA A 112 -1.29 -12.35 -14.48
CA ALA A 112 -2.12 -11.62 -13.53
C ALA A 112 -3.38 -11.01 -14.18
N ARG A 113 -3.26 -10.43 -15.38
CA ARG A 113 -4.41 -9.89 -16.15
C ARG A 113 -5.42 -10.99 -16.46
N THR A 114 -4.94 -12.16 -16.88
CA THR A 114 -5.80 -13.31 -17.19
C THR A 114 -6.58 -13.75 -15.96
N LEU A 115 -5.91 -13.89 -14.81
CA LEU A 115 -6.56 -14.22 -13.53
C LEU A 115 -7.63 -13.19 -13.13
N LEU A 116 -7.33 -11.89 -13.24
CA LEU A 116 -8.28 -10.83 -12.92
C LEU A 116 -9.49 -10.81 -13.86
N SER A 117 -9.29 -11.09 -15.15
CA SER A 117 -10.39 -11.20 -16.11
C SER A 117 -11.30 -12.40 -15.83
N GLY A 118 -10.73 -13.55 -15.46
CA GLY A 118 -11.49 -14.73 -15.06
C GLY A 118 -12.33 -14.50 -13.80
N LEU A 119 -11.75 -13.83 -12.79
CA LEU A 119 -12.45 -13.45 -11.56
C LEU A 119 -13.63 -12.50 -11.82
N SER A 120 -13.56 -11.67 -12.86
CA SER A 120 -14.63 -10.73 -13.21
C SER A 120 -15.81 -11.40 -13.93
N MET A 121 -15.59 -12.52 -14.62
CA MET A 121 -16.65 -13.27 -15.30
C MET A 121 -17.49 -14.11 -14.34
N GLU A 122 -16.93 -14.55 -13.21
CA GLU A 122 -17.64 -15.33 -12.18
C GLU A 122 -18.64 -14.48 -11.36
N SER A 123 -18.51 -13.15 -11.35
CA SER A 123 -19.42 -12.25 -10.60
C SER A 123 -20.71 -11.90 -11.33
N ASP A 124 -20.81 -12.08 -12.65
CA ASP A 124 -21.98 -11.70 -13.46
C ASP A 124 -23.03 -12.81 -13.59
N ASP A 125 -22.73 -14.04 -13.14
CA ASP A 125 -23.61 -15.22 -13.33
C ASP A 125 -24.47 -15.57 -12.09
N MET A 126 -24.59 -14.66 -11.13
CA MET A 126 -25.55 -14.84 -10.03
C MET A 126 -26.97 -14.51 -10.52
N PRO A 127 -27.90 -15.50 -10.56
CA PRO A 127 -29.27 -15.23 -10.93
C PRO A 127 -29.87 -14.29 -9.89
N SER A 128 -30.43 -13.18 -10.34
CA SER A 128 -31.26 -12.31 -9.52
C SER A 128 -32.46 -13.12 -9.04
N GLN A 129 -32.40 -13.63 -7.81
CA GLN A 129 -33.59 -14.09 -7.10
C GLN A 129 -34.42 -12.87 -6.73
N SER A 130 -35.19 -12.40 -7.71
CA SER A 130 -36.43 -11.68 -7.48
C SER A 130 -37.48 -12.69 -7.04
N ASP A 131 -37.74 -12.80 -5.74
CA ASP A 131 -38.96 -13.42 -5.18
C ASP A 131 -39.22 -12.76 -3.81
N GLN A 132 -40.16 -11.82 -3.75
CA GLN A 132 -41.53 -12.06 -3.26
C GLN A 132 -41.58 -12.63 -1.82
N ASN A 133 -41.70 -11.73 -0.84
CA ASN A 133 -42.81 -11.68 0.13
C ASN A 133 -42.64 -10.51 1.10
#